data_AF-A0A543E9P7-F1
#
_entry.id   AF-A0A543E9P7-F1
#
_cell.length_a   1.000
_cell.length_b   1.000
_cell.length_c   1.000
_cell.angle_alpha   90.00
_cell.angle_beta   90.00
_cell.angle_gamma   90.00
#
_symmetry.space_group_name_H-M   'P 1'
#
loop_
_entity.id
_entity.type
_entity.pdbx_description
1 polymer ?
#
loop_
_entity_poly.entity_id
_entity_poly.type
_entity_poly.pdbx_seq_one_letter_code
_entity_poly.pdbx_strand_id
1 'polypeptide(L)'
;MSHQEKQEIFDQYAKSQEFENWNHLKNFHLENDIDIDEEIFAACNLVQEEQQKRIAERISNSEFQKGHPVDISSIINPENKIQ
;
A
#
# COMPACT_ATOMS: atom_id res chain seq x y z
N MET A 1 -6.74 7.77 -3.35
CA MET A 1 -5.31 7.83 -3.70
C MET A 1 -5.20 7.78 -5.21
N SER A 2 -4.39 8.67 -5.80
CA SER A 2 -4.16 8.77 -7.24
C SER A 2 -3.21 7.65 -7.72
N HIS A 3 -3.05 7.51 -9.04
CA HIS A 3 -2.06 6.59 -9.60
C HIS A 3 -0.63 7.03 -9.26
N GLN A 4 -0.35 8.33 -9.28
CA GLN A 4 0.97 8.87 -8.95
C GLN A 4 1.36 8.55 -7.49
N GLU A 5 0.45 8.73 -6.54
CA GLU A 5 0.72 8.40 -5.13
C GLU A 5 1.03 6.90 -4.93
N LYS A 6 0.37 6.02 -5.71
CA LYS A 6 0.69 4.58 -5.69
C LYS A 6 2.09 4.31 -6.25
N GLN A 7 2.44 4.99 -7.34
CA GLN A 7 3.79 4.89 -7.92
C GLN A 7 4.85 5.38 -6.93
N GLU A 8 4.58 6.47 -6.22
CA GLU A 8 5.48 6.98 -5.18
C GLU A 8 5.71 5.95 -4.07
N ILE A 9 4.66 5.24 -3.62
CA ILE A 9 4.81 4.14 -2.64
C ILE A 9 5.67 3.01 -3.19
N PHE A 10 5.46 2.61 -4.45
CA PHE A 10 6.27 1.59 -5.13
C PHE A 10 7.74 2.02 -5.26
N ASP A 11 8.00 3.30 -5.56
CA ASP A 11 9.35 3.83 -5.65
C ASP A 11 10.03 3.93 -4.28
N GLN A 12 9.29 4.26 -3.22
CA GLN A 12 9.81 4.22 -1.85
C GLN A 12 10.12 2.80 -1.39
N TYR A 13 9.27 1.84 -1.73
CA TYR A 13 9.53 0.44 -1.49
C TYR A 13 10.83 -0.01 -2.18
N ALA A 14 11.00 0.29 -3.46
CA ALA A 14 12.22 -0.04 -4.20
C ALA A 14 13.47 0.60 -3.57
N LYS A 15 13.37 1.85 -3.10
CA LYS A 15 14.46 2.52 -2.35
C LYS A 15 14.82 1.83 -1.04
N SER A 16 13.82 1.26 -0.34
CA SER A 16 14.08 0.47 0.87
C SER A 16 14.82 -0.85 0.57
N GLN A 17 14.72 -1.33 -0.67
CA GLN A 17 15.45 -2.49 -1.20
C GLN A 17 16.76 -2.09 -1.92
N GLU A 18 17.26 -0.87 -1.69
CA GLU A 18 18.50 -0.33 -2.29
C GLU A 18 18.45 -0.07 -3.81
N PHE A 19 17.25 0.01 -4.41
CA PHE A 19 17.06 0.40 -5.80
C PHE A 19 16.68 1.89 -5.95
N GLU A 20 16.86 2.45 -7.14
CA GLU A 20 16.58 3.88 -7.39
C GLU A 20 15.07 4.20 -7.38
N ASN A 21 14.28 3.29 -7.97
CA ASN A 21 12.84 3.38 -8.13
C ASN A 21 12.29 1.99 -8.53
N TRP A 22 10.97 1.87 -8.65
CA TRP A 22 10.32 0.60 -8.97
C TRP A 22 10.79 0.00 -10.30
N ASN A 23 11.02 0.82 -11.32
CA ASN A 23 11.49 0.33 -12.62
C ASN A 23 12.89 -0.25 -12.53
N HIS A 24 13.78 0.31 -11.71
CA HIS A 24 15.11 -0.24 -11.47
C HIS A 24 15.01 -1.62 -10.81
N LEU A 25 14.22 -1.76 -9.74
CA LEU A 25 13.99 -3.06 -9.08
C LEU A 25 13.39 -4.08 -10.05
N LYS A 26 12.37 -3.68 -10.82
CA LYS A 26 11.69 -4.56 -11.78
C LYS A 26 12.62 -5.03 -12.90
N ASN A 27 13.42 -4.13 -13.46
CA ASN A 27 14.37 -4.50 -14.51
C ASN A 27 15.45 -5.43 -13.97
N PHE A 28 15.94 -5.20 -12.75
CA PHE A 28 16.88 -6.11 -12.10
C PHE A 28 16.32 -7.53 -11.98
N HIS A 29 15.07 -7.69 -11.52
CA HIS A 29 14.44 -9.01 -11.42
C HIS A 29 14.28 -9.69 -12.78
N LEU A 30 13.84 -8.94 -13.79
CA LEU A 30 13.71 -9.44 -15.17
C LEU A 30 15.06 -9.87 -15.78
N GLU A 31 16.12 -9.09 -15.55
CA GLU A 31 17.46 -9.39 -16.09
C GLU A 31 18.11 -10.60 -15.42
N ASN A 32 17.76 -10.86 -14.15
CA ASN A 32 18.34 -11.96 -13.36
C ASN A 32 17.42 -13.19 -13.29
N ASP A 33 16.28 -13.19 -13.98
CA ASP A 33 15.27 -14.26 -13.94
C ASP A 33 14.82 -14.59 -12.49
N ILE A 34 14.70 -13.55 -11.67
CA ILE A 34 14.25 -13.63 -10.28
C ILE A 34 12.75 -13.32 -10.23
N ASP A 35 12.01 -14.10 -9.47
CA ASP A 35 10.59 -13.85 -9.22
C ASP A 35 10.38 -12.52 -8.50
N ILE A 36 9.53 -11.66 -9.07
CA ILE A 36 9.21 -10.33 -8.56
C ILE A 36 7.91 -10.32 -7.74
N ASP A 37 7.18 -11.44 -7.68
CA ASP A 37 5.86 -11.50 -7.05
C ASP A 37 5.91 -11.08 -5.57
N GLU A 38 6.94 -11.49 -4.83
CA GLU A 38 7.14 -11.08 -3.42
C GLU A 38 7.27 -9.56 -3.29
N GLU A 39 8.03 -8.93 -4.18
CA GLU A 39 8.24 -7.48 -4.22
C GLU A 39 6.96 -6.74 -4.58
N ILE A 40 6.18 -7.29 -5.53
CA ILE A 40 4.87 -6.76 -5.90
C ILE A 40 3.91 -6.82 -4.72
N PHE A 41 3.84 -7.95 -4.02
CA PHE A 41 2.95 -8.10 -2.87
C PHE A 41 3.35 -7.18 -1.71
N ALA A 42 4.64 -7.06 -1.42
CA ALA A 42 5.13 -6.14 -0.40
C ALA A 42 4.80 -4.66 -0.73
N ALA A 43 5.02 -4.23 -1.97
CA ALA A 43 4.65 -2.89 -2.41
C ALA A 43 3.12 -2.65 -2.40
N CYS A 44 2.33 -3.67 -2.78
CA CYS A 44 0.87 -3.62 -2.71
C CYS A 44 0.35 -3.53 -1.28
N ASN A 45 1.01 -4.20 -0.33
CA ASN A 45 0.67 -4.13 1.08
C ASN A 45 0.82 -2.69 1.61
N LEU A 46 1.93 -2.01 1.29
CA LEU A 46 2.12 -0.61 1.67
C LEU A 46 1.04 0.32 1.07
N VAL A 47 0.67 0.08 -0.19
CA VAL A 47 -0.42 0.79 -0.86
C VAL A 47 -1.76 0.57 -0.13
N GLN A 48 -2.04 -0.65 0.33
CA GLN A 48 -3.26 -0.97 1.05
C GLN A 48 -3.30 -0.34 2.44
N GLU A 49 -2.20 -0.39 3.19
CA GLU A 49 -2.07 0.24 4.51
C GLU A 49 -2.37 1.74 4.44
N GLU A 50 -1.78 2.45 3.47
CA GLU A 50 -2.01 3.88 3.30
C GLU A 50 -3.46 4.19 2.88
N GLN A 51 -4.09 3.33 2.07
CA GLN A 51 -5.52 3.48 1.74
C GLN A 51 -6.41 3.30 2.96
N GLN A 52 -6.19 2.23 3.72
CA GLN A 52 -6.98 1.91 4.91
C GLN A 52 -6.85 3.03 5.95
N LYS A 53 -5.64 3.54 6.16
CA LYS A 53 -5.41 4.70 7.03
C LYS A 53 -6.21 5.92 6.60
N ARG A 54 -6.19 6.28 5.31
CA ARG A 54 -6.96 7.42 4.80
C ARG A 54 -8.47 7.21 4.89
N ILE A 55 -8.95 5.99 4.70
CA ILE A 55 -10.37 5.65 4.86
C ILE A 55 -10.76 5.80 6.34
N ALA A 56 -9.97 5.24 7.25
CA ALA A 56 -10.16 5.34 8.69
C ALA A 56 -10.20 6.81 9.16
N GLU A 57 -9.26 7.64 8.70
CA GLU A 57 -9.22 9.08 9.01
C GLU A 57 -10.46 9.81 8.47
N ARG A 58 -10.88 9.51 7.23
CA ARG A 58 -12.08 10.13 6.63
C ARG A 58 -13.36 9.78 7.37
N ILE A 59 -13.54 8.52 7.74
CA ILE A 59 -14.71 8.07 8.50
C ILE A 59 -14.69 8.70 9.89
N SER A 60 -13.51 8.72 10.54
CA SER A 60 -13.33 9.32 11.87
C SER A 60 -13.73 10.80 11.92
N ASN A 61 -13.51 11.51 10.82
CA ASN A 61 -13.86 12.92 10.67
C ASN A 61 -15.27 13.15 10.09
N SER A 62 -16.02 12.09 9.77
CA SER A 62 -17.34 12.20 9.15
C SER A 62 -18.46 12.34 10.19
N GLU A 63 -19.48 13.15 9.86
CA GLU A 63 -20.70 13.22 10.68
C GLU A 63 -21.47 11.89 10.71
N PHE A 64 -21.20 11.01 9.73
CA PHE A 64 -21.74 9.66 9.64
C PHE A 64 -21.42 8.83 10.89
N GLN A 65 -20.23 9.00 11.48
CA GLN A 65 -19.82 8.26 12.67
C GLN A 65 -20.61 8.65 13.93
N LYS A 66 -21.20 9.85 13.96
CA LYS A 66 -22.04 10.32 15.08
C LYS A 66 -23.41 9.63 15.10
N GLY A 67 -23.91 9.18 13.94
CA GLY A 67 -25.21 8.49 13.80
C GLY A 67 -25.09 6.97 13.66
N HIS A 68 -23.99 6.49 13.06
CA HIS A 68 -23.70 5.08 12.85
C HIS A 68 -22.22 4.82 13.19
N PRO A 69 -21.92 4.39 14.42
CA PRO A 69 -20.55 4.08 14.82
C PRO A 69 -20.00 2.96 13.94
N VAL A 70 -19.00 3.27 13.12
CA VAL A 70 -18.24 2.29 12.37
C VAL A 70 -17.04 1.89 13.20
N ASP A 71 -16.85 0.58 13.38
CA ASP A 71 -15.64 0.05 14.00
C ASP A 71 -14.45 0.21 13.04
N ILE A 72 -13.65 1.24 13.28
CA ILE A 72 -12.47 1.55 12.46
C ILE A 72 -11.43 0.42 12.51
N SER A 73 -11.41 -0.38 13.57
CA SER A 73 -10.51 -1.53 13.68
C SER A 73 -10.87 -2.66 12.71
N SER A 74 -12.10 -2.70 12.19
CA SER A 74 -12.50 -3.62 11.11
C SER A 74 -12.03 -3.16 9.72
N ILE A 75 -11.58 -1.91 9.58
CA ILE A 75 -11.14 -1.30 8.32
C ILE A 75 -9.62 -1.31 8.20
N ILE A 76 -8.94 -1.00 9.31
CA ILE A 76 -7.48 -1.14 9.42
C ILE A 76 -7.25 -2.65 9.53
N ASN A 77 -6.81 -3.29 8.45
CA ASN A 77 -6.49 -4.72 8.43
C ASN A 77 -5.02 -4.88 8.83
N PRO A 78 -4.69 -5.11 10.12
CA PRO A 78 -3.30 -5.15 10.57
C PRO A 78 -2.52 -6.32 9.94
N GLU A 79 -3.22 -7.35 9.46
CA GLU A 79 -2.59 -8.49 8.79
C GLU A 79 -2.42 -8.27 7.28
N ASN A 80 -3.02 -7.21 6.73
CA ASN A 80 -2.99 -6.84 5.33
C ASN A 80 -3.27 -8.02 4.36
N LYS A 81 -4.10 -8.97 4.80
CA LYS A 81 -4.49 -10.13 3.99
C LYS A 81 -5.46 -9.67 2.90
N ILE A 82 -5.09 -9.89 1.64
CA ILE A 82 -6.01 -9.83 0.51
C ILE A 82 -7.01 -10.98 0.71
N GLN A 83 -8.29 -10.65 0.98
CA GLN A 83 -9.38 -11.63 1.09
C GLN A 83 -10.01 -11.92 -0.26
#